data_AF-A0A1S2UER8-F1
#
_entry.id   AF-A0A1S2UER8-F1
#
_cell.length_a   1.000
_cell.length_b   1.000
_cell.length_c   1.000
_cell.angle_alpha   90.00
_cell.angle_beta   90.00
_cell.angle_gamma   90.00
#
_symmetry.space_group_name_H-M   'P 1'
#
loop_
_entity.id
_entity.type
_entity.pdbx_description
1 polymer ?
#
loop_
_entity_poly.entity_id
_entity_poly.type
_entity_poly.pdbx_seq_one_letter_code
_entity_poly.pdbx_strand_id
1 'polypeptide(L)'
;MTQVKRFAVNTAGRDFAVGDIHGHFNRLQAALDAAGFDPAVDRLFSVGDLVDRGPESLDVDEWVLRKPWFHAVRGNHEQMTVDSYASGRTSDECGMHFINGGQWFYGLSSVEQGCYASILQDLPIAIEIETAQGLIGVVHADVPRGSWEEMLAALAGPSAEAEHAAAMVQWSRKRITDDNRSGVSGVRAVIVGHTPMRYPAILGNVYHIDTAGWADGHFTLIDLNTLEYSPQDWESRP
;
A
#
# COMPACT_ATOMS: atom_id res chain seq x y z
N MET A 1 17.42 3.08 5.19
CA MET A 1 15.99 3.40 5.06
C MET A 1 15.23 2.65 6.14
N THR A 2 14.19 3.25 6.70
CA THR A 2 13.47 2.65 7.84
C THR A 2 12.40 1.70 7.31
N GLN A 3 12.52 0.41 7.61
CA GLN A 3 11.56 -0.62 7.18
C GLN A 3 10.15 -0.41 7.76
N VAL A 4 10.05 0.28 8.90
CA VAL A 4 8.80 0.48 9.64
C VAL A 4 8.66 1.96 10.00
N LYS A 5 7.51 2.58 9.67
CA LYS A 5 7.20 3.95 10.06
C LYS A 5 6.04 3.97 11.06
N ARG A 6 6.15 4.82 12.09
CA ARG A 6 5.20 4.87 13.21
C ARG A 6 4.52 6.23 13.29
N PHE A 7 3.23 6.22 13.57
CA PHE A 7 2.40 7.40 13.72
C PHE A 7 1.61 7.32 15.02
N ALA A 8 1.76 8.36 15.84
CA ALA A 8 0.89 8.56 16.99
C ALA A 8 -0.54 8.89 16.54
N VAL A 9 -1.47 8.77 17.49
CA VAL A 9 -2.89 9.12 17.33
C VAL A 9 -3.06 10.49 16.69
N ASN A 10 -3.88 10.58 15.64
CA ASN A 10 -4.34 11.86 15.11
C ASN A 10 -5.40 12.44 16.06
N THR A 11 -5.10 13.57 16.69
CA THR A 11 -6.03 14.27 17.58
C THR A 11 -6.75 15.44 16.91
N ALA A 12 -6.38 15.78 15.67
CA ALA A 12 -6.91 16.92 14.92
C ALA A 12 -7.99 16.52 13.90
N GLY A 13 -7.85 15.36 13.27
CA GLY A 13 -8.75 14.88 12.23
C GLY A 13 -8.85 13.36 12.20
N ARG A 14 -9.21 12.84 11.03
CA ARG A 14 -9.42 11.42 10.76
C ARG A 14 -8.21 10.81 10.07
N ASP A 15 -8.01 9.53 10.31
CA ASP A 15 -7.03 8.73 9.57
C ASP A 15 -7.76 7.76 8.68
N PHE A 16 -7.47 7.82 7.37
CA PHE A 16 -8.01 6.91 6.38
C PHE A 16 -6.94 5.98 5.84
N ALA A 17 -7.31 4.78 5.42
CA ALA A 17 -6.48 3.99 4.51
C ALA A 17 -7.17 3.74 3.17
N VAL A 18 -6.36 3.51 2.14
CA VAL A 18 -6.80 3.27 0.77
C VAL A 18 -6.06 2.12 0.11
N GLY A 19 -6.76 1.39 -0.76
CA GLY A 19 -6.23 0.31 -1.59
C GLY A 19 -5.22 0.78 -2.66
N ASP A 20 -4.82 -0.16 -3.52
CA ASP A 20 -3.86 0.01 -4.61
C ASP A 20 -4.26 1.15 -5.56
N ILE A 21 -3.30 1.99 -5.97
CA ILE A 21 -3.57 3.25 -6.70
C ILE A 21 -3.20 3.17 -8.17
N HIS A 22 -2.08 2.53 -8.50
CA HIS A 22 -1.60 2.29 -9.85
C HIS A 22 -1.71 3.49 -10.79
N GLY A 23 -1.15 4.64 -10.41
CA GLY A 23 -1.13 5.85 -11.24
C GLY A 23 -2.52 6.37 -11.62
N HIS A 24 -3.54 6.20 -10.76
CA HIS A 24 -4.87 6.79 -10.90
C HIS A 24 -5.16 7.80 -9.79
N PHE A 25 -4.22 8.73 -9.58
CA PHE A 25 -4.27 9.73 -8.54
C PHE A 25 -5.43 10.71 -8.69
N ASN A 26 -5.84 11.06 -9.92
CA ASN A 26 -7.02 11.91 -10.11
C ASN A 26 -8.31 11.22 -9.66
N ARG A 27 -8.42 9.90 -9.89
CA ARG A 27 -9.56 9.11 -9.38
C ARG A 27 -9.52 8.99 -7.86
N LEU A 28 -8.33 8.85 -7.27
CA LEU A 28 -8.16 8.87 -5.83
C LEU A 28 -8.58 10.22 -5.23
N GLN A 29 -8.13 11.34 -5.81
CA GLN A 29 -8.52 12.68 -5.38
C GLN A 29 -10.04 12.85 -5.40
N ALA A 30 -10.71 12.41 -6.47
CA ALA A 30 -12.17 12.46 -6.54
C ALA A 30 -12.86 11.62 -5.45
N ALA A 31 -12.29 10.47 -5.07
CA ALA A 31 -12.81 9.67 -3.97
C ALA A 31 -12.62 10.35 -2.60
N LEU A 32 -11.47 11.01 -2.38
CA LEU A 32 -11.19 11.79 -1.18
C LEU A 32 -12.14 12.99 -1.07
N ASP A 33 -12.35 13.72 -2.16
CA ASP A 33 -13.26 14.86 -2.22
C ASP A 33 -14.70 14.42 -1.91
N ALA A 34 -15.13 13.29 -2.47
CA ALA A 34 -16.46 12.72 -2.21
C ALA A 34 -16.64 12.25 -0.75
N ALA A 35 -15.56 11.84 -0.09
CA ALA A 35 -15.54 11.51 1.34
C ALA A 35 -15.41 12.74 2.26
N GLY A 36 -15.27 13.94 1.69
CA GLY A 36 -15.04 15.17 2.44
C GLY A 36 -13.72 15.15 3.20
N PHE A 37 -12.66 14.60 2.60
CA PHE A 37 -11.31 14.58 3.17
C PHE A 37 -10.79 16.01 3.34
N ASP A 38 -10.28 16.34 4.54
CA ASP A 38 -9.67 17.63 4.83
C ASP A 38 -8.14 17.49 4.96
N PRO A 39 -7.35 17.90 3.95
CA PRO A 39 -5.90 17.76 3.96
C PRO A 39 -5.19 18.60 5.05
N ALA A 40 -5.91 19.49 5.75
CA ALA A 40 -5.35 20.25 6.86
C ALA A 40 -5.28 19.44 8.18
N VAL A 41 -6.14 18.43 8.34
CA VAL A 41 -6.28 17.69 9.61
C VAL A 41 -6.35 16.17 9.44
N ASP A 42 -6.77 15.67 8.28
CA ASP A 42 -6.85 14.26 7.98
C ASP A 42 -5.52 13.71 7.45
N ARG A 43 -5.30 12.40 7.62
CA ARG A 43 -4.16 11.67 7.04
C ARG A 43 -4.66 10.50 6.21
N LEU A 44 -3.94 10.19 5.14
CA LEU A 44 -4.21 9.06 4.24
C LEU A 44 -3.04 8.08 4.24
N PHE A 45 -3.33 6.82 4.50
CA PHE A 45 -2.39 5.70 4.53
C PHE A 45 -2.67 4.73 3.38
N SER A 46 -1.87 4.77 2.32
CA SER A 46 -1.97 3.85 1.20
C SER A 46 -1.30 2.51 1.52
N VAL A 47 -1.92 1.42 1.06
CA VAL A 47 -1.36 0.07 1.09
C VAL A 47 -0.29 -0.17 0.02
N GLY A 48 0.15 0.86 -0.70
CA GLY A 48 1.19 0.77 -1.73
C GLY A 48 0.62 0.58 -3.13
N ASP A 49 1.46 0.09 -4.05
CA ASP A 49 1.15 -0.04 -5.47
C ASP A 49 0.64 1.30 -6.02
N LEU A 50 1.49 2.31 -5.88
CA LEU A 50 1.27 3.69 -6.29
C LEU A 50 1.47 3.88 -7.79
N VAL A 51 2.42 3.14 -8.36
CA VAL A 51 2.86 3.27 -9.76
C VAL A 51 2.40 2.08 -10.61
N ASP A 52 2.77 2.12 -11.89
CA ASP A 52 2.41 1.16 -12.94
C ASP A 52 0.92 1.14 -13.30
N ARG A 53 0.62 0.51 -14.44
CA ARG A 53 -0.72 0.24 -15.02
C ARG A 53 -1.53 1.48 -15.42
N GLY A 54 -1.55 2.53 -14.61
CA GLY A 54 -2.27 3.77 -14.88
C GLY A 54 -1.43 4.86 -15.54
N PRO A 55 -2.09 5.94 -15.97
CA PRO A 55 -1.47 7.01 -16.74
C PRO A 55 -0.63 8.00 -15.90
N GLU A 56 -0.83 8.06 -14.59
CA GLU A 56 -0.30 9.13 -13.71
C GLU A 56 0.82 8.61 -12.79
N SER A 57 1.55 7.55 -13.16
CA SER A 57 2.65 7.02 -12.33
C SER A 57 3.73 8.06 -12.02
N LEU A 58 3.92 9.07 -12.89
CA LEU A 58 4.88 10.15 -12.67
C LEU A 58 4.48 11.09 -11.52
N ASP A 59 3.19 11.18 -11.18
CA ASP A 59 2.70 12.08 -10.12
C ASP A 59 2.99 11.53 -8.71
N VAL A 60 3.57 10.33 -8.61
CA VAL A 60 3.93 9.71 -7.31
C VAL A 60 4.86 10.60 -6.49
N ASP A 61 5.73 11.39 -7.11
CA ASP A 61 6.62 12.31 -6.41
C ASP A 61 5.84 13.48 -5.77
N GLU A 62 4.84 14.03 -6.46
CA GLU A 62 3.94 15.05 -5.90
C GLU A 62 3.23 14.49 -4.67
N TRP A 63 2.67 13.29 -4.78
CA TRP A 63 1.91 12.67 -3.70
C TRP A 63 2.78 12.33 -2.50
N VAL A 64 3.91 11.66 -2.72
CA VAL A 64 4.77 11.19 -1.62
C VAL A 64 5.58 12.32 -0.99
N LEU A 65 6.06 13.30 -1.78
CA LEU A 65 6.99 14.33 -1.29
C LEU A 65 6.30 15.65 -0.92
N ARG A 66 5.17 16.00 -1.55
CA ARG A 66 4.55 17.33 -1.40
C ARG A 66 3.24 17.31 -0.63
N LYS A 67 2.64 16.14 -0.37
CA LYS A 67 1.41 16.01 0.42
C LYS A 67 1.77 15.41 1.80
N PRO A 68 2.00 16.23 2.84
CA PRO A 68 2.47 15.74 4.14
C PRO A 68 1.46 14.85 4.87
N TRP A 69 0.19 14.87 4.46
CA TRP A 69 -0.88 14.00 4.94
C TRP A 69 -0.92 12.64 4.23
N PHE A 70 -0.14 12.44 3.16
CA PHE A 70 -0.10 11.19 2.40
C PHE A 70 1.08 10.32 2.85
N HIS A 71 0.77 9.07 3.19
CA HIS A 71 1.74 8.08 3.63
C HIS A 71 1.46 6.77 2.93
N ALA A 72 2.49 6.07 2.46
CA ALA A 72 2.32 4.80 1.77
C ALA A 72 3.32 3.78 2.29
N VAL A 73 2.92 2.51 2.31
CA VAL A 73 3.88 1.41 2.33
C VAL A 73 4.38 1.12 0.91
N ARG A 74 5.54 0.49 0.81
CA ARG A 74 6.11 0.04 -0.46
C ARG A 74 5.43 -1.25 -0.92
N GLY A 75 4.68 -1.18 -2.02
CA GLY A 75 4.05 -2.33 -2.67
C GLY A 75 5.03 -3.16 -3.50
N ASN A 76 4.51 -4.19 -4.17
CA ASN A 76 5.34 -5.03 -5.02
C ASN A 76 5.70 -4.34 -6.34
N HIS A 77 4.88 -3.41 -6.82
CA HIS A 77 5.19 -2.61 -8.01
C HIS A 77 6.32 -1.60 -7.77
N GLU A 78 6.33 -0.97 -6.61
CA GLU A 78 7.47 -0.15 -6.18
C GLU A 78 8.75 -0.99 -6.07
N GLN A 79 8.65 -2.20 -5.51
CA GLN A 79 9.79 -3.10 -5.40
C GLN A 79 10.32 -3.54 -6.78
N MET A 80 9.43 -3.89 -7.73
CA MET A 80 9.82 -4.18 -9.11
C MET A 80 10.52 -3.00 -9.79
N THR A 81 10.05 -1.77 -9.56
CA THR A 81 10.72 -0.57 -10.11
C THR A 81 12.14 -0.46 -9.57
N VAL A 82 12.32 -0.56 -8.24
CA VAL A 82 13.62 -0.50 -7.56
C VAL A 82 14.57 -1.59 -8.07
N ASP A 83 14.10 -2.84 -8.13
CA ASP A 83 14.90 -3.98 -8.54
C ASP A 83 15.30 -3.87 -10.02
N SER A 84 14.38 -3.46 -10.89
CA SER A 84 14.67 -3.28 -12.31
C SER A 84 15.72 -2.19 -12.56
N TYR A 85 15.70 -1.12 -11.77
CA TYR A 85 16.72 -0.06 -11.84
C TYR A 85 18.09 -0.56 -11.36
N ALA A 86 18.12 -1.32 -10.26
CA ALA A 86 19.34 -1.86 -9.68
C ALA A 86 20.01 -2.94 -10.57
N SER A 87 19.22 -3.79 -11.23
CA SER A 87 19.72 -4.91 -12.05
C SER A 87 20.20 -4.50 -13.45
N GLY A 88 19.81 -3.31 -13.93
CA GLY A 88 20.25 -2.76 -15.22
C GLY A 88 19.38 -3.19 -16.41
N ARG A 89 19.43 -2.40 -17.49
CA ARG A 89 18.41 -2.36 -18.57
C ARG A 89 18.12 -3.65 -19.34
N THR A 90 18.96 -4.68 -19.22
CA THR A 90 18.83 -5.95 -19.96
C THR A 90 18.54 -7.13 -19.03
N SER A 91 18.20 -6.87 -17.77
CA SER A 91 17.94 -7.92 -16.79
C SER A 91 16.53 -8.49 -16.91
N ASP A 92 16.33 -9.68 -16.34
CA ASP A 92 15.00 -10.31 -16.29
C ASP A 92 14.03 -9.47 -15.43
N GLU A 93 14.52 -8.78 -14.41
CA GLU A 93 13.73 -7.85 -13.58
C GLU A 93 13.16 -6.70 -14.41
N CYS A 94 13.92 -6.19 -15.40
CA CYS A 94 13.39 -5.19 -16.33
C CYS A 94 12.26 -5.75 -17.18
N GLY A 95 12.42 -6.96 -17.70
CA GLY A 95 11.37 -7.65 -18.46
C GLY A 95 10.11 -7.86 -17.62
N MET A 96 10.28 -8.34 -16.38
CA MET A 96 9.19 -8.60 -15.44
C MET A 96 8.44 -7.33 -15.04
N HIS A 97 9.14 -6.25 -14.72
CA HIS A 97 8.52 -4.97 -14.42
C HIS A 97 7.76 -4.42 -15.63
N PHE A 98 8.36 -4.47 -16.83
CA PHE A 98 7.73 -4.00 -18.06
C PHE A 98 6.38 -4.69 -18.35
N ILE A 99 6.32 -6.03 -18.24
CA ILE A 99 5.07 -6.77 -18.52
C ILE A 99 4.00 -6.57 -17.43
N ASN A 100 4.38 -6.10 -16.24
CA ASN A 100 3.46 -5.81 -15.14
C ASN A 100 2.95 -4.36 -15.11
N GLY A 101 3.31 -3.54 -16.10
CA GLY A 101 2.81 -2.16 -16.20
C GLY A 101 3.87 -1.07 -16.01
N GLY A 102 5.15 -1.45 -15.91
CA GLY A 102 6.27 -0.54 -15.69
C GLY A 102 6.72 0.28 -16.89
N GLN A 103 5.97 0.31 -18.00
CA GLN A 103 6.42 0.96 -19.24
C GLN A 103 6.75 2.45 -19.08
N TRP A 104 6.04 3.14 -18.19
CA TRP A 104 6.25 4.56 -17.88
C TRP A 104 7.71 4.86 -17.48
N PHE A 105 8.33 3.94 -16.73
CA PHE A 105 9.67 4.10 -16.18
C PHE A 105 10.76 4.05 -17.26
N TYR A 106 10.58 3.21 -18.28
CA TYR A 106 11.59 2.98 -19.32
C TYR A 106 11.66 4.07 -20.40
N GLY A 107 10.66 4.96 -20.44
CA GLY A 107 10.69 6.17 -21.27
C GLY A 107 11.53 7.31 -20.70
N LEU A 108 11.89 7.22 -19.42
CA LEU A 108 12.62 8.26 -18.69
C LEU A 108 14.13 8.23 -18.96
N SER A 109 14.80 9.35 -18.70
CA SER A 109 16.26 9.39 -18.63
C SER A 109 16.76 8.57 -17.44
N SER A 110 18.02 8.13 -17.47
CA SER A 110 18.62 7.37 -16.35
C SER A 110 18.66 8.18 -15.04
N VAL A 111 18.71 9.51 -15.12
CA VAL A 111 18.69 10.38 -13.94
C VAL A 111 17.29 10.38 -13.31
N GLU A 112 16.26 10.57 -14.12
CA GLU A 112 14.86 10.50 -13.66
C GLU A 112 14.51 9.12 -13.10
N GLN A 113 14.95 8.04 -13.77
CA GLN A 113 14.81 6.67 -13.25
C GLN A 113 15.41 6.52 -11.86
N GLY A 114 16.64 7.04 -11.66
CA GLY A 114 17.29 7.01 -10.36
C GLY A 114 16.55 7.82 -9.29
N CYS A 115 15.97 8.97 -9.65
CA CYS A 115 15.15 9.78 -8.75
C CYS A 115 13.91 9.02 -8.30
N TYR A 116 13.11 8.48 -9.24
CA TYR A 116 11.91 7.72 -8.90
C TYR A 116 12.24 6.44 -8.13
N ALA A 117 13.24 5.67 -8.56
CA ALA A 117 13.67 4.48 -7.83
C ALA A 117 14.06 4.82 -6.38
N SER A 118 14.76 5.93 -6.14
CA SER A 118 15.09 6.37 -4.77
C SER A 118 13.84 6.72 -3.95
N ILE A 119 12.88 7.47 -4.53
CA ILE A 119 11.63 7.83 -3.85
C ILE A 119 10.87 6.58 -3.43
N LEU A 120 10.74 5.61 -4.33
CA LEU A 120 10.00 4.37 -4.08
C LEU A 120 10.74 3.46 -3.10
N GLN A 121 12.08 3.44 -3.14
CA GLN A 121 12.90 2.68 -2.20
C GLN A 121 12.80 3.21 -0.76
N ASP A 122 12.65 4.53 -0.60
CA ASP A 122 12.52 5.20 0.70
C ASP A 122 11.18 4.93 1.42
N LEU A 123 10.18 4.38 0.73
CA LEU A 123 8.91 3.99 1.33
C LEU A 123 9.10 2.85 2.35
N PRO A 124 8.46 2.92 3.53
CA PRO A 124 8.53 1.85 4.53
C PRO A 124 7.82 0.59 4.01
N ILE A 125 8.23 -0.59 4.48
CA ILE A 125 7.52 -1.85 4.21
C ILE A 125 6.27 -1.99 5.09
N ALA A 126 6.31 -1.45 6.30
CA ALA A 126 5.19 -1.48 7.22
C ALA A 126 4.94 -0.11 7.86
N ILE A 127 3.68 0.20 8.14
CA ILE A 127 3.28 1.35 8.93
C ILE A 127 2.51 0.89 10.17
N GLU A 128 2.77 1.55 11.29
CA GLU A 128 2.01 1.45 12.54
C GLU A 128 1.31 2.78 12.83
N ILE A 129 0.00 2.72 13.09
CA ILE A 129 -0.82 3.88 13.45
C ILE A 129 -1.52 3.59 14.77
N GLU A 130 -1.24 4.38 15.80
CA GLU A 130 -2.02 4.34 17.03
C GLU A 130 -3.40 4.96 16.83
N THR A 131 -4.45 4.31 17.34
CA THR A 131 -5.80 4.87 17.40
C THR A 131 -6.33 4.81 18.82
N ALA A 132 -7.41 5.52 19.12
CA ALA A 132 -8.05 5.47 20.43
C ALA A 132 -8.55 4.06 20.82
N GLN A 133 -8.71 3.18 19.84
CA GLN A 133 -9.23 1.82 19.99
C GLN A 133 -8.14 0.74 19.92
N GLY A 134 -6.89 1.11 19.63
CA GLY A 134 -5.76 0.19 19.52
C GLY A 134 -4.90 0.41 18.29
N LEU A 135 -3.80 -0.36 18.19
CA LEU A 135 -2.82 -0.26 17.12
C LEU A 135 -3.38 -0.78 15.78
N ILE A 136 -3.17 -0.03 14.71
CA ILE A 136 -3.44 -0.45 13.33
C ILE A 136 -2.11 -0.68 12.62
N GLY A 137 -2.01 -1.80 11.92
CA GLY A 137 -0.90 -2.11 11.02
C GLY A 137 -1.30 -1.89 9.57
N VAL A 138 -0.39 -1.40 8.74
CA VAL A 138 -0.55 -1.36 7.28
C VAL A 138 0.66 -2.03 6.65
N VAL A 139 0.39 -2.99 5.77
CA VAL A 139 1.36 -3.66 4.90
C VAL A 139 0.71 -3.87 3.54
N HIS A 140 1.48 -4.15 2.50
CA HIS A 140 0.90 -4.20 1.16
C HIS A 140 0.02 -5.43 0.92
N ALA A 141 0.47 -6.64 1.27
CA ALA A 141 -0.18 -7.88 0.86
C ALA A 141 -0.70 -8.74 2.01
N ASP A 142 0.18 -9.20 2.92
CA ASP A 142 -0.20 -10.13 3.99
C ASP A 142 0.82 -10.12 5.13
N VAL A 143 0.40 -10.52 6.33
CA VAL A 143 1.31 -10.76 7.45
C VAL A 143 1.57 -12.27 7.54
N PRO A 144 2.84 -12.73 7.54
CA PRO A 144 3.17 -14.13 7.77
C PRO A 144 2.54 -14.63 9.08
N ARG A 145 2.33 -15.96 9.19
CA ARG A 145 1.71 -16.56 10.39
C ARG A 145 2.49 -16.14 11.65
N GLY A 146 1.77 -15.63 12.64
CA GLY A 146 2.36 -15.17 13.88
C GLY A 146 1.70 -13.90 14.40
N SER A 147 2.44 -13.16 15.21
CA SER A 147 2.07 -11.84 15.71
C SER A 147 2.60 -10.72 14.82
N TRP A 148 2.03 -9.53 15.00
CA TRP A 148 2.52 -8.31 14.37
C TRP A 148 3.99 -8.04 14.75
N GLU A 149 4.34 -8.19 16.03
CA GLU A 149 5.69 -7.99 16.54
C GLU A 149 6.70 -8.98 15.95
N GLU A 150 6.31 -10.25 15.76
CA GLU A 150 7.17 -11.26 15.12
C GLU A 150 7.47 -10.88 13.66
N MET A 151 6.48 -10.36 12.93
CA MET A 151 6.68 -9.85 11.56
C MET A 151 7.65 -8.66 11.55
N LEU A 152 7.50 -7.71 12.47
CA LEU A 152 8.41 -6.55 12.56
C LEU A 152 9.83 -6.98 12.94
N ALA A 153 9.97 -7.96 13.83
CA ALA A 153 11.27 -8.52 14.21
C ALA A 153 11.95 -9.20 13.01
N ALA A 154 11.20 -9.96 12.22
CA ALA A 154 11.71 -10.59 11.00
C ALA A 154 12.17 -9.55 9.97
N LEU A 155 11.43 -8.46 9.76
CA LEU A 155 11.83 -7.35 8.88
C LEU A 155 13.10 -6.62 9.36
N ALA A 156 13.36 -6.62 10.67
CA ALA A 156 14.56 -6.05 11.27
C ALA A 156 15.70 -7.08 11.44
N GLY A 157 15.46 -8.33 11.05
CA GLY A 157 16.40 -9.44 11.18
C GLY A 157 17.55 -9.40 10.16
N PRO A 158 18.35 -10.47 10.10
CA PRO A 158 19.39 -10.64 9.08
C PRO A 158 18.82 -10.62 7.66
N SER A 159 19.65 -10.26 6.66
CA SER A 159 19.24 -10.02 5.26
C SER A 159 18.27 -11.07 4.71
N ALA A 160 18.60 -12.37 4.83
CA ALA A 160 17.77 -13.44 4.28
C ALA A 160 16.38 -13.56 4.97
N GLU A 161 16.31 -13.30 6.28
CA GLU A 161 15.05 -13.30 7.02
C GLU A 161 14.21 -12.07 6.69
N ALA A 162 14.85 -10.90 6.65
CA ALA A 162 14.20 -9.65 6.28
C ALA A 162 13.68 -9.67 4.83
N GLU A 163 14.44 -10.22 3.89
CA GLU A 163 14.04 -10.43 2.49
C GLU A 163 12.86 -11.39 2.38
N HIS A 164 12.89 -12.50 3.12
CA HIS A 164 11.77 -13.45 3.14
C HIS A 164 10.49 -12.83 3.73
N ALA A 165 10.62 -12.11 4.84
CA ALA A 165 9.53 -11.37 5.44
C ALA A 165 8.97 -10.33 4.46
N ALA A 166 9.84 -9.49 3.87
CA ALA A 166 9.48 -8.49 2.87
C ALA A 166 8.74 -9.10 1.68
N ALA A 167 9.22 -10.24 1.17
CA ALA A 167 8.55 -10.96 0.10
C ALA A 167 7.13 -11.39 0.48
N MET A 168 6.91 -11.83 1.73
CA MET A 168 5.56 -12.16 2.22
C MET A 168 4.66 -10.93 2.34
N VAL A 169 5.14 -9.84 2.95
CA VAL A 169 4.35 -8.61 3.12
C VAL A 169 4.09 -7.85 1.82
N GLN A 170 4.82 -8.13 0.74
CA GLN A 170 4.59 -7.50 -0.56
C GLN A 170 3.94 -8.42 -1.59
N TRP A 171 4.10 -9.75 -1.53
CA TRP A 171 3.70 -10.61 -2.66
C TRP A 171 2.67 -11.68 -2.31
N SER A 172 2.47 -11.99 -1.02
CA SER A 172 1.63 -13.11 -0.63
C SER A 172 0.16 -12.89 -0.98
N ARG A 173 -0.46 -13.89 -1.61
CA ARG A 173 -1.91 -13.98 -1.78
C ARG A 173 -2.53 -15.11 -0.94
N LYS A 174 -1.71 -15.79 -0.12
CA LYS A 174 -2.09 -17.05 0.54
C LYS A 174 -3.28 -16.88 1.47
N ARG A 175 -3.38 -15.77 2.21
CA ARG A 175 -4.53 -15.53 3.10
C ARG A 175 -5.86 -15.56 2.36
N ILE A 176 -5.93 -14.93 1.19
CA ILE A 176 -7.13 -14.96 0.33
C ILE A 176 -7.32 -16.35 -0.28
N THR A 177 -6.27 -16.94 -0.88
CA THR A 177 -6.42 -18.22 -1.58
C THR A 177 -6.77 -19.39 -0.65
N ASP A 178 -6.30 -19.34 0.59
CA ASP A 178 -6.50 -20.40 1.59
C ASP A 178 -7.69 -20.10 2.52
N ASP A 179 -8.43 -19.00 2.32
CA ASP A 179 -9.47 -18.46 3.24
C ASP A 179 -8.98 -18.43 4.71
N ASN A 180 -7.75 -17.97 4.92
CA ASN A 180 -7.15 -17.98 6.25
C ASN A 180 -7.73 -16.88 7.14
N ARG A 181 -8.72 -17.25 7.95
CA ARG A 181 -9.39 -16.38 8.93
C ARG A 181 -8.67 -16.23 10.26
N SER A 182 -7.44 -16.75 10.41
CA SER A 182 -6.66 -16.55 11.63
C SER A 182 -6.31 -15.07 11.83
N GLY A 183 -6.57 -14.54 13.02
CA GLY A 183 -6.15 -13.18 13.39
C GLY A 183 -4.63 -13.05 13.54
N VAL A 184 -4.16 -11.82 13.46
CA VAL A 184 -2.79 -11.38 13.77
C VAL A 184 -2.82 -10.76 15.17
N SER A 185 -2.10 -11.33 16.12
CA SER A 185 -2.00 -10.80 17.49
C SER A 185 -1.08 -9.57 17.55
N GLY A 186 -1.19 -8.78 18.64
CA GLY A 186 -0.37 -7.57 18.82
C GLY A 186 -0.92 -6.32 18.12
N VAL A 187 -1.95 -6.47 17.30
CA VAL A 187 -2.55 -5.39 16.51
C VAL A 187 -4.07 -5.53 16.49
N ARG A 188 -4.79 -4.40 16.50
CA ARG A 188 -6.25 -4.38 16.42
C ARG A 188 -6.71 -4.85 15.05
N ALA A 189 -6.14 -4.27 14.00
CA ALA A 189 -6.41 -4.64 12.63
C ALA A 189 -5.19 -4.40 11.73
N VAL A 190 -5.09 -5.19 10.66
CA VAL A 190 -4.11 -5.00 9.60
C VAL A 190 -4.84 -4.62 8.32
N ILE A 191 -4.43 -3.54 7.67
CA ILE A 191 -4.99 -3.09 6.40
C ILE A 191 -4.03 -3.45 5.27
N VAL A 192 -4.55 -4.08 4.22
CA VAL A 192 -3.77 -4.60 3.08
C VAL A 192 -4.49 -4.40 1.75
N GLY A 193 -3.75 -4.50 0.64
CA GLY A 193 -4.22 -4.43 -0.74
C GLY A 193 -3.83 -5.66 -1.56
N HIS A 194 -3.17 -5.44 -2.70
CA HIS A 194 -2.48 -6.42 -3.59
C HIS A 194 -3.32 -7.45 -4.35
N THR A 195 -4.42 -7.89 -3.74
CA THR A 195 -5.33 -8.86 -4.35
C THR A 195 -6.63 -8.14 -4.69
N PRO A 196 -6.82 -7.76 -5.98
CA PRO A 196 -8.02 -7.05 -6.40
C PRO A 196 -9.26 -7.88 -6.14
N MET A 197 -10.24 -7.27 -5.50
CA MET A 197 -11.54 -7.87 -5.24
C MET A 197 -12.63 -6.89 -5.64
N ARG A 198 -13.86 -7.38 -5.76
CA ARG A 198 -15.00 -6.51 -6.04
C ARG A 198 -15.42 -5.68 -4.82
N TYR A 199 -15.19 -6.23 -3.62
CA TYR A 199 -15.54 -5.63 -2.33
C TYR A 199 -14.44 -5.93 -1.31
N PRO A 200 -14.33 -5.11 -0.24
CA PRO A 200 -13.39 -5.42 0.83
C PRO A 200 -13.69 -6.79 1.46
N ALA A 201 -12.64 -7.55 1.75
CA ALA A 201 -12.75 -8.82 2.46
C ALA A 201 -12.06 -8.74 3.82
N ILE A 202 -12.69 -9.34 4.82
CA ILE A 202 -12.18 -9.33 6.19
C ILE A 202 -11.94 -10.77 6.63
N LEU A 203 -10.67 -11.11 6.86
CA LEU A 203 -10.23 -12.44 7.24
C LEU A 203 -9.52 -12.38 8.60
N GLY A 204 -10.26 -12.70 9.66
CA GLY A 204 -9.82 -12.45 11.03
C GLY A 204 -9.88 -10.95 11.33
N ASN A 205 -8.74 -10.34 11.65
CA ASN A 205 -8.58 -8.89 11.78
C ASN A 205 -7.75 -8.27 10.63
N VAL A 206 -7.63 -8.96 9.49
CA VAL A 206 -6.96 -8.45 8.29
C VAL A 206 -8.01 -8.00 7.27
N TYR A 207 -7.93 -6.72 6.89
CA TYR A 207 -8.85 -6.03 6.01
C TYR A 207 -8.17 -5.83 4.66
N HIS A 208 -8.65 -6.57 3.66
CA HIS A 208 -8.22 -6.44 2.28
C HIS A 208 -9.10 -5.40 1.58
N ILE A 209 -8.51 -4.27 1.20
CA ILE A 209 -9.24 -3.09 0.71
C ILE A 209 -8.89 -2.70 -0.73
N ASP A 210 -8.13 -3.52 -1.46
CA ASP A 210 -7.97 -3.35 -2.90
C ASP A 210 -9.25 -3.77 -3.64
N THR A 211 -10.06 -2.76 -3.93
CA THR A 211 -11.30 -2.90 -4.71
C THR A 211 -11.14 -2.46 -6.16
N ALA A 212 -9.91 -2.56 -6.70
CA ALA A 212 -9.57 -2.23 -8.08
C ALA A 212 -10.00 -0.81 -8.49
N GLY A 213 -9.83 0.17 -7.59
CA GLY A 213 -10.19 1.58 -7.85
C GLY A 213 -9.45 2.20 -9.03
N TRP A 214 -8.29 1.62 -9.35
CA TRP A 214 -7.45 1.90 -10.50
C TRP A 214 -7.93 1.29 -11.83
N ALA A 215 -8.96 0.43 -11.81
CA ALA A 215 -9.53 -0.21 -12.99
C ALA A 215 -11.02 0.18 -13.15
N ASP A 216 -11.90 -0.82 -13.25
CA ASP A 216 -13.36 -0.67 -13.32
C ASP A 216 -14.04 -0.69 -11.94
N GLY A 217 -13.26 -0.83 -10.87
CA GLY A 217 -13.74 -0.79 -9.49
C GLY A 217 -13.79 0.62 -8.90
N HIS A 218 -13.65 0.69 -7.58
CA HIS A 218 -13.72 1.92 -6.79
C HIS A 218 -12.59 1.97 -5.76
N PHE A 219 -12.22 3.17 -5.32
CA PHE A 219 -11.33 3.32 -4.18
C PHE A 219 -12.10 3.09 -2.89
N THR A 220 -11.70 2.07 -2.12
CA THR A 220 -12.16 1.89 -0.74
C THR A 220 -11.38 2.82 0.17
N LEU A 221 -12.09 3.68 0.90
CA LEU A 221 -11.53 4.48 1.98
C LEU A 221 -12.05 3.94 3.32
N ILE A 222 -11.14 3.44 4.16
CA ILE A 222 -11.48 2.94 5.50
C ILE A 222 -11.02 3.92 6.57
N ASP A 223 -11.92 4.35 7.46
CA ASP A 223 -11.56 5.14 8.64
C ASP A 223 -10.89 4.23 9.67
N LEU A 224 -9.65 4.52 10.05
CA LEU A 224 -8.82 3.63 10.88
C LEU A 224 -9.28 3.57 12.35
N ASN A 225 -10.02 4.57 12.82
CA ASN A 225 -10.53 4.58 14.18
C ASN A 225 -11.80 3.72 14.29
N THR A 226 -12.73 3.85 13.34
CA THR A 226 -14.02 3.11 13.34
C THR A 226 -13.93 1.75 12.64
N LEU A 227 -12.99 1.59 11.70
CA LEU A 227 -12.91 0.49 10.73
C LEU A 227 -14.10 0.41 9.77
N GLU A 228 -14.89 1.48 9.67
CA GLU A 228 -15.93 1.62 8.64
C GLU A 228 -15.29 2.07 7.33
N TYR A 229 -15.76 1.50 6.22
CA TYR A 229 -15.28 1.86 4.89
C TYR A 229 -16.39 2.43 4.00
N SER A 230 -15.97 3.23 3.02
CA SER A 230 -16.81 3.82 2.00
C SER A 230 -16.21 3.51 0.62
N PRO A 231 -17.05 3.27 -0.41
CA PRO A 231 -18.51 3.18 -0.38
C PRO A 231 -19.03 1.86 0.20
N GLN A 232 -20.14 1.88 0.94
CA GLN A 232 -20.79 0.65 1.43
C GLN A 232 -21.70 -0.03 0.38
N ASP A 233 -22.32 0.76 -0.51
CA ASP A 233 -23.38 0.28 -1.42
C ASP A 233 -22.93 0.17 -2.90
N TRP A 234 -21.66 -0.15 -3.17
CA TRP A 234 -21.16 -0.27 -4.56
C TRP A 234 -21.96 -1.27 -5.41
N GLU A 235 -22.57 -2.29 -4.78
CA GLU A 235 -23.48 -3.26 -5.42
C GLU A 235 -24.67 -2.62 -6.17
N SER A 236 -25.08 -1.42 -5.77
CA SER A 236 -26.27 -0.75 -6.32
C SER A 236 -25.99 0.13 -7.55
N ARG A 237 -24.72 0.25 -7.98
CA ARG A 237 -24.36 1.04 -9.15
C ARG A 237 -24.51 0.17 -10.42
N PRO A 238 -25.27 0.65 -11.43
CA PRO A 238 -25.59 -0.11 -12.65
C PRO A 238 -24.36 -0.39 -13.51
#